data_AF-A0A2G9YXG7-F1
#
_entry.id   AF-A0A2G9YXG7-F1
#
_cell.length_a   1.000
_cell.length_b   1.000
_cell.length_c   1.000
_cell.angle_alpha   90.00
_cell.angle_beta   90.00
_cell.angle_gamma   90.00
#
_symmetry.space_group_name_H-M   'P 1'
#
loop_
_entity.id
_entity.type
_entity.pdbx_description
1 polymer ?
#
loop_
_entity_poly.entity_id
_entity_poly.type
_entity_poly.pdbx_seq_one_letter_code
_entity_poly.pdbx_strand_id
1 'polypeptide(L)'
;MTSEKWQKLSKTEQILNIGAEFSRAKNWIQKNDEEYAISSLERAFELLDLTIDDKKWRRGLRELLRFREVLAEFYLEKKKNNEEFVKIFKTLLFFNKFSSQVKI
;
A
#
# COMPACT_ATOMS: atom_id res chain seq x y z
N MET A 1 5.96 -11.99 -6.51
CA MET A 1 6.63 -12.43 -5.24
C MET A 1 5.98 -13.75 -4.83
N THR A 2 6.66 -14.72 -4.19
CA THR A 2 5.95 -15.91 -3.68
C THR A 2 5.44 -15.68 -2.26
N SER A 3 4.30 -16.30 -1.91
CA SER A 3 3.72 -16.19 -0.57
C SER A 3 4.70 -16.64 0.52
N GLU A 4 5.42 -17.74 0.29
CA GLU A 4 6.43 -18.26 1.21
C GLU A 4 7.60 -17.29 1.48
N LYS A 5 8.07 -16.58 0.45
CA LYS A 5 9.13 -15.57 0.61
C LYS A 5 8.59 -14.34 1.34
N TRP A 6 7.37 -13.93 1.01
CA TRP A 6 6.72 -12.78 1.64
C TRP A 6 6.44 -12.99 3.13
N GLN A 7 5.96 -14.18 3.50
CA GLN A 7 5.65 -14.53 4.89
C GLN A 7 6.89 -14.64 5.79
N LYS A 8 8.10 -14.69 5.23
CA LYS A 8 9.35 -14.62 6.02
C LYS A 8 9.70 -13.20 6.47
N LEU A 9 9.17 -12.18 5.80
CA LEU A 9 9.38 -10.78 6.18
C LEU A 9 8.66 -10.46 7.48
N SER A 10 9.25 -9.59 8.30
CA SER A 10 8.59 -8.99 9.45
C SER A 10 7.39 -8.14 9.01
N LYS A 11 6.47 -7.87 9.95
CA LYS A 11 5.33 -6.97 9.70
C LYS A 11 5.79 -5.61 9.16
N THR A 12 6.86 -5.07 9.73
CA THR A 12 7.42 -3.78 9.32
C THR A 12 7.93 -3.84 7.89
N GLU A 13 8.69 -4.87 7.53
CA GLU A 13 9.19 -5.03 6.16
C GLU A 13 8.05 -5.19 5.14
N GLN A 14 7.00 -5.93 5.47
CA GLN A 14 5.83 -6.07 4.59
C GLN A 14 5.16 -4.71 4.32
N ILE A 15 4.92 -3.92 5.37
CA ILE A 15 4.34 -2.57 5.22
C ILE A 15 5.29 -1.62 4.48
N LEU A 16 6.59 -1.66 4.74
CA LEU A 16 7.57 -0.82 4.04
C LEU A 16 7.66 -1.15 2.56
N ASN A 17 7.61 -2.43 2.19
CA ASN A 17 7.60 -2.84 0.79
C ASN A 17 6.31 -2.39 0.08
N ILE A 18 5.14 -2.53 0.71
CA ILE A 18 3.89 -1.94 0.19
C ILE A 18 4.08 -0.43 0.03
N GLY A 19 4.58 0.26 1.05
CA GLY A 19 4.78 1.71 1.02
C GLY A 19 5.76 2.18 -0.08
N ALA A 20 6.73 1.36 -0.44
CA ALA A 20 7.64 1.63 -1.56
C ALA A 20 6.90 1.61 -2.91
N GLU A 21 5.97 0.69 -3.12
CA GLU A 21 5.11 0.66 -4.32
C GLU A 21 4.24 1.93 -4.42
N PHE A 22 3.67 2.35 -3.30
CA PHE A 22 2.96 3.62 -3.21
C PHE A 22 3.88 4.80 -3.59
N SER A 23 5.07 4.86 -3.01
CA SER A 23 6.03 5.93 -3.32
C SER A 23 6.39 5.97 -4.80
N ARG A 24 6.50 4.80 -5.46
CA ARG A 24 6.66 4.69 -6.91
C ARG A 24 5.44 5.18 -7.68
N ALA A 25 4.23 4.77 -7.29
CA ALA A 25 3.00 5.25 -7.90
C ALA A 25 2.90 6.79 -7.84
N LYS A 26 3.18 7.40 -6.68
CA LYS A 26 3.22 8.86 -6.51
C LYS A 26 4.18 9.52 -7.50
N ASN A 27 5.40 9.00 -7.61
CA ASN A 27 6.41 9.54 -8.51
C ASN A 27 5.96 9.49 -9.98
N TRP A 28 5.26 8.43 -10.40
CA TRP A 28 4.73 8.32 -11.77
C TRP A 28 3.50 9.20 -12.02
N ILE A 29 2.60 9.32 -11.04
CA ILE A 29 1.48 10.27 -11.08
C ILE A 29 1.99 11.70 -11.28
N GLN A 30 3.04 12.10 -10.56
CA GLN A 30 3.65 13.43 -10.70
C GLN A 30 4.26 13.67 -12.09
N LYS A 31 4.66 12.60 -12.79
CA LYS A 31 5.18 12.65 -14.15
C LYS A 31 4.09 12.54 -15.23
N ASN A 32 2.81 12.46 -14.83
CA ASN A 32 1.67 12.15 -15.71
C ASN A 32 1.85 10.84 -16.49
N ASP A 33 2.52 9.86 -15.88
CA ASP A 33 2.72 8.54 -16.47
C ASP A 33 1.76 7.52 -15.83
N GLU A 34 0.57 7.41 -16.42
CA GLU A 34 -0.54 6.66 -15.87
C GLU A 34 -0.28 5.15 -15.87
N GLU A 35 0.36 4.61 -16.92
CA GLU A 35 0.62 3.18 -17.05
C GLU A 35 1.54 2.66 -15.93
N TYR A 36 2.64 3.37 -15.67
CA TYR A 36 3.57 3.01 -14.60
C TYR A 36 3.00 3.29 -13.20
N ALA A 37 2.13 4.30 -13.07
CA ALA A 37 1.40 4.54 -11.83
C ALA A 37 0.45 3.37 -11.52
N ILE A 38 -0.36 2.95 -12.50
CA ILE A 38 -1.28 1.80 -12.39
C ILE A 38 -0.49 0.53 -12.05
N SER A 39 0.58 0.23 -12.78
CA SER A 39 1.43 -0.94 -12.53
C SER A 39 1.97 -0.97 -11.09
N SER A 40 2.33 0.20 -10.54
CA SER A 40 2.81 0.31 -9.16
C SER A 40 1.68 0.10 -8.14
N LEU A 41 0.46 0.57 -8.42
CA LEU A 41 -0.71 0.33 -7.57
C LEU A 41 -1.15 -1.14 -7.57
N GLU A 42 -1.17 -1.79 -8.73
CA GLU A 42 -1.47 -3.23 -8.86
C GLU A 42 -0.46 -4.07 -8.08
N ARG A 43 0.81 -3.69 -8.14
CA ARG A 43 1.84 -4.32 -7.33
C ARG A 43 1.62 -4.09 -5.83
N ALA A 44 1.16 -2.91 -5.42
CA ALA A 44 0.78 -2.64 -4.03
C ALA A 44 -0.40 -3.54 -3.58
N PHE A 45 -1.39 -3.77 -4.45
CA PHE A 45 -2.48 -4.73 -4.19
C PHE A 45 -1.95 -6.15 -4.01
N GLU A 46 -1.07 -6.64 -4.89
CA GLU A 46 -0.50 -7.99 -4.77
C GLU A 46 0.19 -8.17 -3.41
N LEU A 47 1.01 -7.19 -3.00
CA LEU A 47 1.71 -7.23 -1.72
C LEU A 47 0.77 -7.12 -0.51
N LEU A 48 -0.29 -6.32 -0.63
CA LEU A 48 -1.32 -6.20 0.39
C LEU A 48 -2.11 -7.50 0.55
N ASP A 49 -2.48 -8.15 -0.54
CA ASP A 49 -3.21 -9.42 -0.53
C ASP A 49 -2.35 -10.54 0.08
N LEU A 50 -1.06 -10.61 -0.27
CA LEU A 50 -0.10 -11.50 0.40
C LEU A 50 0.04 -11.20 1.91
N THR A 51 -0.17 -9.96 2.32
CA THR A 51 -0.11 -9.53 3.74
C THR A 51 -1.40 -9.88 4.47
N ILE A 52 -2.55 -9.76 3.83
CA ILE A 52 -3.88 -10.16 4.33
C ILE A 52 -3.92 -11.67 4.61
N ASP A 53 -3.33 -12.48 3.73
CA ASP A 53 -3.27 -13.95 3.86
C ASP A 53 -2.28 -14.43 4.93
N ASP A 54 -1.44 -13.54 5.45
CA ASP A 54 -0.41 -13.89 6.43
C ASP A 54 -0.99 -13.91 7.85
N LYS A 55 -0.90 -15.09 8.49
CA LYS A 55 -1.43 -15.34 9.85
C LYS A 55 -0.92 -14.36 10.90
N LYS A 56 0.25 -13.74 10.73
CA LYS A 56 0.77 -12.73 11.67
C LYS A 56 -0.14 -11.48 11.73
N TRP A 57 -0.92 -11.22 10.69
CA TRP A 57 -1.84 -10.08 10.60
C TRP A 57 -3.26 -10.35 11.08
N ARG A 58 -3.55 -11.53 11.66
CA ARG A 58 -4.90 -11.87 12.14
C ARG A 58 -5.53 -10.82 13.06
N ARG A 59 -4.74 -10.09 13.87
CA ARG A 59 -5.22 -9.00 14.75
C ARG A 59 -5.41 -7.64 14.06
N GLY A 60 -4.85 -7.45 12.86
CA GLY A 60 -4.95 -6.22 12.06
C GLY A 60 -5.66 -6.42 10.72
N LEU A 61 -6.33 -7.56 10.53
CA LEU A 61 -6.92 -7.98 9.26
C LEU A 61 -8.05 -7.03 8.83
N ARG A 62 -8.85 -6.57 9.80
CA ARG A 62 -9.95 -5.62 9.55
C ARG A 62 -9.41 -4.33 8.95
N GLU A 63 -8.33 -3.82 9.53
CA GLU A 63 -7.70 -2.60 9.08
C GLU A 63 -7.10 -2.82 7.69
N LEU A 64 -6.39 -3.93 7.43
CA LEU A 64 -5.81 -4.22 6.12
C LEU A 64 -6.87 -4.30 5.02
N LEU A 65 -8.02 -4.91 5.30
CA LEU A 65 -9.14 -4.99 4.37
C LEU A 65 -9.75 -3.61 4.09
N ARG A 66 -9.92 -2.77 5.12
CA ARG A 66 -10.35 -1.37 4.92
C ARG A 66 -9.36 -0.57 4.08
N PHE A 67 -8.07 -0.77 4.31
CA PHE A 67 -7.04 -0.13 3.50
C PHE A 67 -7.13 -0.60 2.03
N ARG A 68 -7.38 -1.90 1.81
CA ARG A 68 -7.61 -2.45 0.48
C ARG A 68 -8.81 -1.83 -0.22
N GLU A 69 -9.91 -1.61 0.50
CA GLU A 69 -11.12 -0.93 -0.01
C GLU A 69 -10.79 0.50 -0.45
N VAL A 70 -10.14 1.27 0.42
CA VAL A 70 -9.73 2.66 0.11
C VAL A 70 -8.76 2.71 -1.08
N LEU A 71 -7.82 1.75 -1.18
CA LEU A 71 -6.93 1.64 -2.33
C LEU A 71 -7.70 1.35 -3.63
N ALA A 72 -8.77 0.54 -3.55
CA ALA A 72 -9.62 0.22 -4.70
C ALA A 72 -10.43 1.43 -5.17
N GLU A 73 -10.96 2.22 -4.26
CA GLU A 73 -11.63 3.50 -4.59
C GLU A 73 -10.67 4.41 -5.36
N PHE A 74 -9.46 4.62 -4.85
CA PHE A 74 -8.44 5.42 -5.53
C PHE A 74 -8.00 4.83 -6.87
N TYR A 75 -7.88 3.50 -6.96
CA TYR A 75 -7.54 2.82 -8.21
C TYR A 75 -8.61 3.01 -9.29
N LEU A 76 -9.89 3.15 -8.93
CA LEU A 76 -10.98 3.38 -9.88
C LEU A 76 -11.16 4.84 -10.32
N GLU A 77 -10.56 5.79 -9.61
CA GLU A 77 -10.62 7.21 -10.00
C GLU A 77 -10.02 7.44 -11.40
N LYS A 78 -10.76 8.15 -12.25
CA LYS A 78 -10.32 8.51 -13.62
C LYS A 78 -9.11 9.44 -13.64
N LYS A 79 -8.87 10.19 -12.56
CA LYS A 79 -7.73 11.09 -12.43
C LYS A 79 -7.17 10.93 -11.04
N LYS A 80 -5.93 10.46 -10.95
CA LYS A 80 -5.25 10.25 -9.68
C LYS A 80 -4.91 11.59 -9.04
N ASN A 81 -5.50 11.86 -7.87
CA ASN A 81 -5.17 13.06 -7.08
C ASN A 81 -4.09 12.75 -6.04
N ASN A 82 -3.02 13.54 -6.05
CA ASN A 82 -1.92 13.42 -5.09
C ASN A 82 -2.35 13.72 -3.63
N GLU A 83 -3.33 14.60 -3.40
CA GLU A 83 -3.84 14.89 -2.07
C GLU A 83 -4.57 13.68 -1.46
N GLU A 84 -5.40 13.04 -2.28
CA GLU A 84 -6.11 11.81 -1.94
C GLU A 84 -5.12 10.67 -1.67
N PHE A 85 -4.14 10.51 -2.56
CA PHE A 85 -3.03 9.57 -2.39
C PHE A 85 -2.31 9.72 -1.04
N VAL A 86 -1.99 10.96 -0.64
CA VAL A 86 -1.32 11.24 0.66
C VAL A 86 -2.22 10.85 1.83
N LYS A 87 -3.53 11.03 1.73
CA LYS A 87 -4.50 10.62 2.76
C LYS A 87 -4.56 9.09 2.91
N ILE A 88 -4.52 8.37 1.79
CA ILE A 88 -4.48 6.91 1.75
C ILE A 88 -3.17 6.40 2.35
N PHE A 89 -2.05 6.98 1.95
CA PHE A 89 -0.73 6.63 2.48
C PHE A 89 -0.62 6.89 3.98
N LYS A 90 -1.17 8.00 4.48
CA LYS A 90 -1.27 8.26 5.93
C LYS A 90 -2.11 7.20 6.64
N THR A 91 -3.24 6.78 6.05
CA THR A 91 -4.09 5.72 6.60
C THR A 91 -3.32 4.41 6.76
N LEU A 92 -2.47 4.05 5.78
CA LEU A 92 -1.55 2.90 5.88
C LEU A 92 -0.52 3.05 7.01
N LEU A 93 0.06 4.24 7.18
CA LEU A 93 1.10 4.47 8.18
C LEU A 93 0.58 4.52 9.62
N PHE A 94 -0.70 4.79 9.84
CA PHE A 94 -1.32 4.73 11.18
C PHE A 94 -1.50 3.31 11.74
N PHE A 95 -1.21 2.26 10.96
CA PHE A 95 -1.24 0.86 11.43
C PHE A 95 -0.15 0.52 12.46
N ASN A 96 0.91 1.31 12.57
CA ASN A 96 2.00 1.10 13.51
C ASN A 96 2.57 2.44 14.01
N LYS A 97 2.77 2.55 15.33
CA LYS A 97 3.32 3.74 16.02
C LYS A 97 4.72 4.15 15.51
N PHE A 98 5.47 3.23 14.89
CA PHE A 98 6.76 3.51 14.26
C PHE A 98 6.62 4.09 12.84
N SER A 99 5.65 3.62 12.04
CA SER A 99 5.43 4.13 10.67
C SER A 99 4.75 5.50 10.65
N SER A 100 4.03 5.86 11.73
CA SER A 100 3.43 7.20 11.88
C SER A 100 4.47 8.33 12.05
N GLN A 101 5.75 8.02 12.25
CA GLN A 101 6.82 9.02 12.35
C GLN A 101 7.47 9.39 11.01
N VAL A 102 7.14 8.67 9.93
CA VAL A 102 7.68 8.94 8.59
C VAL A 102 7.08 10.24 8.05
N LYS A 103 7.92 11.24 7.79
CA LYS A 103 7.50 12.48 7.12
C LYS A 103 7.29 12.19 5.63
N ILE A 104 6.09 12.49 5.13
CA ILE A 104 5.68 12.36 3.72
C ILE A 104 5.80 13.72 3.03
#